data_AF-A0A6C0D755-F1
#
_entry.id   AF-A0A6C0D755-F1
#
_cell.length_a   1.000
_cell.length_b   1.000
_cell.length_c   1.000
_cell.angle_alpha   90.00
_cell.angle_beta   90.00
_cell.angle_gamma   90.00
#
_symmetry.space_group_name_H-M   'P 1'
#
loop_
_entity.id
_entity.type
_entity.pdbx_description
1 polymer ?
#
loop_
_entity_poly.entity_id
_entity_poly.type
_entity_poly.pdbx_seq_one_letter_code
_entity_poly.pdbx_strand_id
1 'polypeptide(L)'
;MFVFRFGKIIEYDETYGCDSWSNEQKMKAASFYATCIQYGTEIQEAYSLSFMYVTINSQPETDYSSTYKNKIESIFRKVESN
;
A
#
# COMPACT_ATOMS: atom_id res chain seq x y z
N MET A 1 9.57 -8.42 3.14
CA MET A 1 10.03 -7.18 3.85
C MET A 1 9.32 -7.00 5.20
N PHE A 2 9.99 -6.47 6.22
CA PHE A 2 9.36 -6.15 7.52
C PHE A 2 9.21 -4.63 7.72
N VAL A 3 8.05 -4.20 8.26
CA VAL A 3 7.77 -2.79 8.59
C VAL A 3 7.31 -2.68 10.04
N PHE A 4 7.88 -1.74 10.79
CA PHE A 4 7.44 -1.45 12.15
C PHE A 4 6.42 -0.30 12.16
N ARG A 5 5.26 -0.55 12.77
CA ARG A 5 4.13 0.39 12.89
C ARG A 5 3.40 0.18 14.22
N PHE A 6 3.15 1.25 14.97
CA PHE A 6 2.41 1.23 16.25
C PHE A 6 2.78 0.08 17.20
N GLY A 7 4.08 -0.16 17.40
CA GLY A 7 4.55 -1.20 18.31
C GLY A 7 4.47 -2.63 17.75
N LYS A 8 4.08 -2.81 16.49
CA LYS A 8 3.96 -4.12 15.82
C LYS A 8 4.93 -4.23 14.65
N ILE A 9 5.45 -5.44 14.44
CA ILE A 9 6.17 -5.83 13.23
C ILE A 9 5.13 -6.41 12.27
N ILE A 10 5.03 -5.82 11.08
CA ILE A 10 4.14 -6.26 10.01
C ILE A 10 5.01 -6.79 8.88
N GLU A 11 4.76 -8.03 8.47
CA GLU A 11 5.43 -8.66 7.35
C GLU A 11 4.67 -8.38 6.05
N TYR A 12 5.39 -7.89 5.05
CA TYR A 12 4.93 -7.77 3.68
C TYR A 12 5.56 -8.90 2.86
N ASP A 13 4.72 -9.79 2.34
CA ASP A 13 5.13 -10.83 1.43
C ASP A 13 5.41 -10.23 0.04
N GLU A 14 6.67 -10.31 -0.37
CA GLU A 14 7.13 -9.74 -1.64
C GLU A 14 6.69 -10.53 -2.86
N THR A 15 6.12 -11.72 -2.70
CA THR A 15 5.51 -12.47 -3.80
C THR A 15 4.28 -11.77 -4.39
N TYR A 16 3.68 -10.83 -3.65
CA TYR A 16 2.61 -9.94 -4.13
C TYR A 16 3.12 -8.65 -4.79
N GLY A 17 4.44 -8.44 -4.80
CA GLY A 17 5.09 -7.35 -5.50
C GLY A 17 5.35 -7.68 -6.98
N CYS A 18 5.76 -6.67 -7.74
CA CYS A 18 6.27 -6.88 -9.10
C CYS A 18 7.79 -7.09 -9.07
N ASP A 19 8.30 -8.12 -9.75
CA ASP A 19 9.74 -8.39 -9.82
C ASP A 19 10.55 -7.23 -10.44
N SER A 20 9.91 -6.44 -11.31
CA SER A 20 10.53 -5.27 -11.95
C SER A 20 10.54 -4.01 -11.08
N TRP A 21 9.95 -4.04 -9.88
CA TRP A 21 9.97 -2.89 -8.98
C TRP A 21 11.35 -2.66 -8.38
N SER A 22 11.74 -1.40 -8.32
CA SER A 22 12.91 -0.97 -7.56
C SER A 22 12.72 -1.24 -6.07
N ASN A 23 13.83 -1.29 -5.32
CA ASN A 23 13.76 -1.41 -3.86
C ASN A 23 12.94 -0.29 -3.22
N GLU A 24 12.98 0.93 -3.76
CA GLU A 24 12.16 2.04 -3.29
C GLU A 24 10.66 1.77 -3.49
N GLN A 25 10.27 1.24 -4.65
CA GLN A 25 8.89 0.86 -4.92
C GLN A 25 8.42 -0.26 -3.99
N LYS A 26 9.25 -1.27 -3.75
CA LYS A 26 8.96 -2.35 -2.78
C LYS A 26 8.81 -1.81 -1.36
N MET A 27 9.65 -0.87 -0.93
CA MET A 27 9.51 -0.20 0.37
C MET A 27 8.23 0.63 0.47
N LYS A 28 7.84 1.34 -0.60
CA LYS A 28 6.57 2.08 -0.66
C LYS A 28 5.37 1.14 -0.53
N ALA A 29 5.38 0.01 -1.25
CA ALA A 29 4.34 -1.01 -1.15
C ALA A 29 4.24 -1.58 0.27
N ALA A 30 5.36 -2.05 0.84
CA ALA A 30 5.39 -2.62 2.17
C ALA A 30 4.95 -1.63 3.25
N SER A 31 5.39 -0.37 3.15
CA SER A 31 4.98 0.71 4.07
C SER A 31 3.49 1.00 3.98
N PHE A 32 2.95 1.10 2.76
CA PHE A 32 1.52 1.36 2.56
C PHE A 32 0.65 0.17 2.98
N TYR A 33 1.07 -1.05 2.69
CA TYR A 33 0.44 -2.28 3.19
C TYR A 33 0.35 -2.28 4.73
N ALA A 34 1.45 -1.98 5.41
CA ALA A 34 1.48 -1.91 6.86
C ALA A 34 0.50 -0.85 7.41
N THR A 35 0.36 0.29 6.73
CA THR A 35 -0.67 1.28 7.04
C THR A 35 -2.08 0.72 6.84
N CYS A 36 -2.37 0.04 5.73
CA CYS A 36 -3.68 -0.61 5.51
C CYS A 36 -4.04 -1.58 6.64
N ILE A 37 -3.13 -2.48 7.01
CA ILE A 37 -3.33 -3.45 8.10
C ILE A 37 -3.60 -2.73 9.43
N GLN A 38 -2.85 -1.67 9.72
CA GLN A 38 -3.01 -0.87 10.93
C GLN A 38 -4.42 -0.26 11.06
N TYR A 39 -5.01 0.17 9.94
CA TYR A 39 -6.35 0.76 9.90
C TYR A 39 -7.47 -0.27 9.62
N GLY A 40 -7.17 -1.56 9.82
CA GLY A 40 -8.15 -2.64 9.79
C GLY A 40 -8.57 -3.09 8.39
N THR A 41 -7.77 -2.80 7.36
CA THR A 41 -7.99 -3.36 6.02
C THR A 41 -7.63 -4.84 6.00
N GLU A 42 -8.46 -5.66 5.36
CA GLU A 42 -8.19 -7.09 5.19
C GLU A 42 -6.91 -7.33 4.37
N ILE A 43 -6.19 -8.41 4.67
CA ILE A 43 -4.86 -8.69 4.10
C ILE A 43 -4.87 -8.68 2.57
N GLN A 44 -5.82 -9.37 1.93
CA GLN A 44 -5.89 -9.46 0.47
C GLN A 44 -6.17 -8.10 -0.18
N GLU A 45 -7.04 -7.30 0.44
CA GLU A 45 -7.32 -5.93 -0.01
C GLU A 45 -6.10 -5.02 0.21
N ALA A 46 -5.41 -5.14 1.34
CA ALA A 46 -4.19 -4.38 1.64
C ALA A 46 -3.08 -4.66 0.61
N TYR A 47 -2.90 -5.91 0.18
CA TYR A 47 -1.97 -6.24 -0.90
C TYR A 47 -2.37 -5.55 -2.21
N SER A 48 -3.63 -5.66 -2.60
CA SER A 48 -4.15 -5.04 -3.83
C SER A 48 -4.00 -3.52 -3.80
N LEU A 49 -4.31 -2.87 -2.69
CA LEU A 49 -4.17 -1.43 -2.50
C LEU A 49 -2.71 -0.99 -2.50
N SER A 50 -1.81 -1.74 -1.87
CA SER A 50 -0.37 -1.44 -1.89
C SER A 50 0.22 -1.51 -3.29
N PHE A 51 -0.23 -2.49 -4.09
CA PHE A 51 0.19 -2.62 -5.48
C PHE A 51 -0.31 -1.45 -6.33
N MET A 52 -1.60 -1.14 -6.21
CA MET A 52 -2.21 -0.03 -6.92
C MET A 52 -1.59 1.32 -6.52
N TYR A 53 -1.27 1.50 -5.23
CA TYR A 53 -0.60 2.70 -4.73
C TYR A 53 0.74 2.92 -5.43
N VAL A 54 1.61 1.92 -5.51
CA VAL A 54 2.90 2.05 -6.20
C VAL A 54 2.71 2.28 -7.69
N THR A 55 1.79 1.54 -8.32
CA THR A 55 1.53 1.60 -9.76
C THR A 55 1.05 2.99 -10.18
N ILE A 56 0.05 3.54 -9.48
CA ILE A 56 -0.49 4.89 -9.70
C ILE A 56 0.60 5.95 -9.59
N ASN A 57 1.44 5.88 -8.54
CA ASN A 57 2.51 6.87 -8.34
C ASN A 57 3.64 6.76 -9.37
N SER A 58 3.84 5.59 -9.98
CA SER A 58 4.86 5.39 -11.02
C SER A 58 4.40 5.80 -12.42
N GLN A 59 3.09 5.82 -12.65
CA GLN A 59 2.48 6.08 -13.96
C GLN A 59 1.25 6.98 -13.81
N PRO A 60 1.42 8.22 -13.32
CA PRO A 60 0.29 9.08 -12.93
C PRO A 60 -0.64 9.46 -14.09
N GLU A 61 -0.12 9.47 -15.32
CA GLU A 61 -0.86 9.77 -16.55
C GLU A 61 -1.81 8.63 -16.98
N THR A 62 -1.70 7.45 -16.37
CA THR A 62 -2.56 6.31 -16.69
C THR A 62 -3.87 6.42 -15.93
N ASP A 63 -5.00 6.26 -16.64
CA ASP A 63 -6.31 6.28 -16.02
C ASP A 63 -6.62 4.96 -15.32
N TYR A 64 -6.25 4.88 -14.04
CA TYR A 64 -6.65 3.77 -13.16
C TYR A 64 -8.05 3.98 -12.59
N SER A 65 -8.72 2.84 -12.34
CA SER A 65 -10.03 2.79 -11.68
C SER A 65 -10.14 3.75 -10.50
N SER A 66 -11.18 4.59 -10.53
CA SER A 66 -11.53 5.52 -9.45
C SER A 66 -11.78 4.80 -8.12
N THR A 67 -12.20 3.54 -8.15
CA THR A 67 -12.41 2.74 -6.92
C THR A 67 -11.13 2.60 -6.11
N TYR A 68 -10.00 2.27 -6.76
CA TYR A 68 -8.72 2.11 -6.06
C TYR A 68 -8.17 3.46 -5.58
N LYS A 69 -8.26 4.51 -6.41
CA LYS A 69 -7.88 5.88 -6.02
C LYS A 69 -8.65 6.33 -4.78
N ASN A 70 -9.98 6.18 -4.78
CA ASN A 70 -10.83 6.56 -3.65
C ASN A 70 -10.52 5.76 -2.37
N LYS A 71 -10.26 4.45 -2.50
CA LYS A 71 -9.88 3.61 -1.34
C LYS A 71 -8.53 4.03 -0.76
N ILE A 72 -7.54 4.30 -1.61
CA ILE A 72 -6.21 4.80 -1.20
C ILE A 72 -6.36 6.15 -0.48
N GLU A 73 -7.10 7.09 -1.06
CA GLU A 73 -7.40 8.39 -0.41
C GLU A 73 -8.12 8.22 0.93
N SER A 74 -9.06 7.28 1.03
CA SER A 74 -9.76 6.99 2.29
C SER A 74 -8.79 6.53 3.38
N ILE A 75 -7.77 5.74 3.04
CA ILE A 75 -6.71 5.37 3.99
C ILE A 75 -5.93 6.61 4.44
N PHE A 76 -5.55 7.49 3.52
CA PHE A 76 -4.84 8.73 3.89
C PHE A 76 -5.66 9.64 4.80
N ARG A 77 -6.97 9.81 4.55
CA ARG A 77 -7.86 10.58 5.43
C ARG A 77 -7.94 9.98 6.84
N LYS A 78 -7.95 8.65 6.97
CA LYS A 78 -7.90 7.98 8.28
C LYS A 78 -6.56 8.21 9.00
N VAL A 79 -5.46 8.35 8.25
CA VAL A 79 -4.15 8.70 8.80
C VAL A 79 -4.16 10.12 9.36
N GLU A 80 -4.71 11.08 8.62
CA GLU A 80 -4.74 12.49 9.02
C GLU A 80 -5.71 12.80 10.18
N SER A 81 -6.67 11.91 10.44
CA SER A 81 -7.68 12.08 11.50
C SER A 81 -7.25 11.56 12.89
N ASN A 82 -6.05 10.98 13.01
CA ASN A 82 -5.47 10.41 14.24
C ASN A 82 -4.21 11.18 14.66
#